data_AF-A0A1W1BIP3-F1
#
_entry.id   AF-A0A1W1BIP3-F1
#
_cell.length_a   1.000
_cell.length_b   1.000
_cell.length_c   1.000
_cell.angle_alpha   90.00
_cell.angle_beta   90.00
_cell.angle_gamma   90.00
#
_symmetry.space_group_name_H-M   'P 1'
#
loop_
_entity.id
_entity.type
_entity.pdbx_description
1 polymer ?
#
loop_
_entity_poly.entity_id
_entity_poly.type
_entity_poly.pdbx_seq_one_letter_code
_entity_poly.pdbx_strand_id
1 'polypeptide(L)'
;MLKIYGIKNCDSVRKAIKYLKTHNIPYTFIDFRETPVRQETVKKWLMHTDIKTLFNTRGTMYRTLKLKELDLNDTEKEAWLAKENMLIKRPVITFDNSILVGYNESQYLEKLPKHKG
;
A
#
# COMPACT_ATOMS: atom_id res chain seq x y z
N MET A 1 3.06 1.13 16.05
CA MET A 1 1.93 2.01 15.67
C MET A 1 1.54 1.72 14.23
N LEU A 2 0.26 1.48 13.96
CA LEU A 2 -0.23 1.13 12.62
C LEU A 2 -0.26 2.36 11.71
N LYS A 3 0.24 2.23 10.49
CA LYS A 3 0.19 3.26 9.45
C LYS A 3 -0.56 2.72 8.24
N ILE A 4 -1.38 3.56 7.64
CA ILE A 4 -2.09 3.26 6.39
C ILE A 4 -1.73 4.32 5.35
N TYR A 5 -1.20 3.85 4.22
CA TYR A 5 -0.74 4.66 3.11
C TYR A 5 -1.70 4.55 1.94
N GLY A 6 -2.00 5.68 1.30
CA GLY A 6 -2.89 5.69 0.16
C GLY A 6 -3.14 7.08 -0.40
N ILE A 7 -4.33 7.28 -0.96
CA ILE A 7 -4.84 8.61 -1.32
C ILE A 7 -6.28 8.72 -0.81
N LYS A 8 -6.69 9.93 -0.42
CA LYS A 8 -8.05 10.19 0.10
C LYS A 8 -9.16 9.73 -0.86
N ASN A 9 -8.97 9.92 -2.16
CA ASN A 9 -9.97 9.61 -3.20
C ASN A 9 -9.83 8.19 -3.78
N CYS A 10 -9.75 7.17 -2.92
CA CYS A 10 -9.69 5.77 -3.35
C CYS A 10 -10.64 4.90 -2.51
N ASP A 11 -11.54 4.16 -3.16
CA ASP A 11 -12.55 3.34 -2.49
C ASP A 11 -11.95 2.28 -1.57
N SER A 12 -10.87 1.60 -1.97
CA SER A 12 -10.22 0.60 -1.13
C SER A 12 -9.60 1.22 0.13
N VAL A 13 -9.03 2.42 0.02
CA VAL A 13 -8.49 3.17 1.15
C VAL A 13 -9.62 3.60 2.09
N ARG A 14 -10.73 4.12 1.55
CA ARG A 14 -11.92 4.48 2.34
C ARG A 14 -12.49 3.28 3.10
N LYS A 15 -12.58 2.11 2.45
CA LYS A 15 -13.02 0.85 3.08
C LYS A 15 -12.09 0.42 4.21
N ALA A 16 -10.78 0.47 3.99
CA ALA A 16 -9.79 0.13 5.01
C ALA A 16 -9.85 1.09 6.22
N ILE A 17 -9.91 2.40 5.98
CA ILE A 17 -10.07 3.40 7.05
C ILE A 17 -11.36 3.14 7.84
N LYS A 18 -12.48 2.86 7.16
CA LYS A 18 -13.74 2.52 7.82
C LYS A 18 -13.58 1.30 8.71
N TYR A 19 -12.95 0.23 8.20
CA TYR A 19 -12.68 -0.98 8.98
C TYR A 19 -11.89 -0.68 10.26
N LEU A 20 -10.78 0.07 10.15
CA LEU A 20 -9.94 0.44 11.29
C LEU A 20 -10.73 1.25 12.33
N LYS A 21 -11.55 2.21 11.87
CA LYS A 21 -12.44 3.00 12.75
C LYS A 21 -13.48 2.12 13.46
N THR A 22 -14.16 1.25 12.72
CA THR A 22 -15.20 0.36 13.28
C THR A 22 -14.64 -0.59 14.35
N HIS A 23 -13.37 -1.00 14.21
CA HIS A 23 -12.72 -1.89 15.17
C HIS A 23 -11.87 -1.13 16.23
N ASN A 24 -11.99 0.20 16.30
CA ASN A 24 -11.23 1.05 17.23
C ASN A 24 -9.71 0.81 17.17
N ILE A 25 -9.17 0.52 15.98
CA ILE A 25 -7.75 0.31 15.78
C ILE A 25 -7.09 1.69 15.52
N PRO A 26 -6.19 2.16 16.39
CA PRO A 26 -5.52 3.44 16.17
C PRO A 26 -4.58 3.38 14.97
N TYR A 27 -4.60 4.42 14.12
CA TYR A 27 -3.78 4.48 12.91
C TYR A 27 -3.34 5.89 12.56
N THR A 28 -2.24 5.99 11.81
CA THR A 28 -1.84 7.21 11.11
C THR A 28 -2.07 7.04 9.62
N PHE A 29 -2.83 7.95 9.01
CA PHE A 29 -3.00 7.98 7.56
C PHE A 29 -1.92 8.82 6.90
N ILE A 30 -1.32 8.31 5.83
CA ILE A 30 -0.28 8.95 5.04
C ILE A 30 -0.76 9.01 3.59
N ASP A 31 -0.99 10.23 3.09
CA ASP A 31 -1.36 10.43 1.68
C ASP A 31 -0.08 10.48 0.83
N PHE A 32 0.02 9.63 -0.19
CA PHE A 32 1.17 9.58 -1.10
C PHE A 32 1.39 10.88 -1.87
N ARG A 33 0.37 11.74 -2.01
CA ARG A 33 0.50 13.03 -2.69
C ARG A 33 1.10 14.10 -1.79
N GLU A 34 0.86 14.00 -0.49
CA GLU A 34 1.33 14.95 0.52
C GLU A 34 2.68 14.52 1.09
N THR A 35 2.87 13.22 1.29
CA THR A 35 4.09 12.62 1.84
C THR A 35 4.47 11.40 0.99
N PRO A 36 5.16 11.61 -0.15
CA PRO A 36 5.58 10.52 -1.00
C PRO A 36 6.58 9.60 -0.28
N VAL A 37 6.47 8.31 -0.55
CA VAL A 37 7.40 7.30 -0.01
C VAL A 37 8.61 7.19 -0.91
N ARG A 38 9.78 7.10 -0.28
CA ARG A 38 11.07 6.97 -0.96
C ARG A 38 11.44 5.51 -1.16
N GLN A 39 12.48 5.28 -1.94
CA GLN A 39 12.99 3.94 -2.27
C GLN A 39 13.22 3.09 -1.02
N GLU A 40 13.79 3.64 0.05
CA GLU A 40 14.01 2.90 1.31
C GLU A 40 12.72 2.32 1.90
N THR A 41 11.60 3.05 1.82
CA THR A 41 10.30 2.58 2.31
C THR A 41 9.76 1.47 1.42
N VAL A 42 9.85 1.63 0.10
CA VAL A 42 9.44 0.60 -0.86
C VAL A 42 10.25 -0.68 -0.63
N LYS A 43 11.57 -0.56 -0.46
CA LYS A 43 12.47 -1.68 -0.20
C LYS A 43 12.11 -2.41 1.09
N LYS A 44 11.79 -1.67 2.17
CA LYS A 44 11.29 -2.25 3.42
C LYS A 44 9.99 -3.01 3.22
N TRP A 45 9.07 -2.52 2.40
CA TRP A 45 7.84 -3.25 2.10
C TRP A 45 8.10 -4.53 1.32
N LEU A 46 9.02 -4.50 0.36
CA LEU A 46 9.40 -5.66 -0.44
C LEU A 46 10.13 -6.75 0.37
N MET A 47 10.58 -6.45 1.59
CA MET A 47 11.03 -7.49 2.54
C MET A 47 9.88 -8.33 3.10
N HIS A 48 8.64 -7.85 2.99
CA HIS A 48 7.45 -8.47 3.59
C HIS A 48 6.35 -8.83 2.57
N THR A 49 6.52 -8.46 1.30
CA THR A 49 5.61 -8.80 0.20
C THR A 49 6.38 -8.88 -1.13
N ASP A 50 5.79 -9.52 -2.12
CA ASP A 50 6.35 -9.55 -3.46
C ASP A 50 6.03 -8.29 -4.28
N ILE A 51 6.88 -7.98 -5.26
CA ILE A 51 6.72 -6.82 -6.13
C ILE A 51 5.38 -6.83 -6.88
N LYS A 52 4.89 -8.01 -7.30
CA LYS A 52 3.65 -8.13 -8.07
C LYS A 52 2.42 -7.78 -7.22
N THR A 53 2.45 -8.07 -5.93
CA THR A 53 1.44 -7.66 -4.97
C THR A 53 1.49 -6.15 -4.72
N LEU A 54 2.68 -5.57 -4.56
CA LEU A 54 2.85 -4.14 -4.30
C LEU A 54 2.59 -3.25 -5.52
N PHE A 55 2.84 -3.74 -6.73
CA PHE A 55 2.74 -2.99 -7.98
C PHE A 55 1.30 -2.97 -8.52
N ASN A 56 0.74 -1.78 -8.67
CA ASN A 56 -0.62 -1.56 -9.17
C ASN A 56 -0.70 -1.60 -10.71
N THR A 57 -0.59 -2.79 -11.28
CA THR A 57 -0.72 -3.01 -12.74
C THR A 57 -2.12 -2.73 -13.31
N ARG A 58 -3.13 -2.60 -12.44
CA ARG A 58 -4.53 -2.26 -12.83
C ARG A 58 -4.82 -0.76 -12.78
N GLY A 59 -3.90 0.05 -12.27
CA GLY A 59 -4.09 1.49 -12.12
C GLY A 59 -4.01 2.27 -13.43
N THR A 60 -4.65 3.44 -13.48
CA THR A 60 -4.56 4.34 -14.65
C THR A 60 -3.12 4.75 -14.93
N MET A 61 -2.34 5.06 -13.89
CA MET A 61 -0.93 5.47 -14.04
C MET A 61 -0.09 4.41 -14.77
N TYR A 62 -0.32 3.12 -14.48
CA TYR A 62 0.36 2.02 -15.16
C TYR A 62 0.10 2.01 -16.67
N ARG A 63 -1.17 2.23 -17.06
CA ARG A 63 -1.59 2.28 -18.47
C ARG A 63 -1.08 3.54 -19.15
N THR A 64 -1.17 4.70 -18.49
CA THR A 64 -0.69 5.99 -19.03
C THR A 64 0.80 5.94 -19.33
N LEU A 65 1.60 5.34 -18.45
CA LEU A 65 3.04 5.20 -18.62
C LEU A 65 3.44 4.01 -19.51
N LYS A 66 2.46 3.25 -20.04
CA LYS A 66 2.68 2.06 -20.89
C LYS A 66 3.69 1.06 -20.31
N LEU A 67 3.72 0.91 -18.98
CA LEU A 67 4.75 0.11 -18.31
C LEU A 67 4.70 -1.38 -18.65
N LYS A 68 3.57 -1.87 -19.18
CA LYS A 68 3.45 -3.24 -19.68
C LYS A 68 4.39 -3.52 -20.85
N GLU A 69 4.75 -2.49 -21.64
CA GLU A 69 5.55 -2.62 -22.85
C GLU A 69 7.07 -2.57 -22.56
N LEU A 70 7.47 -2.20 -21.34
CA LEU A 70 8.87 -1.93 -20.99
C LEU A 70 9.63 -3.16 -20.44
N ASP A 71 9.00 -4.33 -20.38
CA ASP A 71 9.56 -5.60 -19.86
C ASP A 71 10.43 -5.46 -18.58
N LEU A 72 9.93 -4.68 -17.63
CA LEU A 72 10.70 -4.28 -16.45
C LEU A 72 11.03 -5.47 -15.55
N ASN A 73 12.29 -5.55 -15.12
CA ASN A 73 12.71 -6.44 -14.04
C ASN A 73 12.28 -5.89 -12.67
N ASP A 74 12.51 -6.66 -11.61
CA ASP A 74 12.04 -6.31 -10.27
C ASP A 74 12.76 -5.10 -9.66
N THR A 75 14.04 -4.90 -9.99
CA THR A 75 14.81 -3.72 -9.54
C THR A 75 14.28 -2.45 -10.21
N GLU A 76 13.95 -2.51 -11.50
CA GLU A 76 13.36 -1.40 -12.23
C GLU A 76 11.94 -1.09 -11.73
N LYS A 77 11.16 -2.13 -11.43
CA LYS A 77 9.83 -1.97 -10.82
C LYS A 77 9.93 -1.29 -9.45
N GLU A 78 10.88 -1.69 -8.60
CA GLU A 78 11.12 -1.02 -7.31
C GLU A 78 11.41 0.48 -7.51
N ALA A 79 12.29 0.81 -8.45
CA ALA A 79 12.62 2.20 -8.77
C ALA A 79 11.39 2.99 -9.26
N TRP A 80 10.54 2.37 -10.09
CA TRP A 80 9.28 2.98 -10.53
C TRP A 80 8.30 3.26 -9.39
N LEU A 81 8.17 2.35 -8.42
CA LEU A 81 7.30 2.55 -7.26
C LEU A 81 7.77 3.73 -6.39
N ALA A 82 9.08 3.91 -6.25
CA ALA A 82 9.67 5.03 -5.53
C ALA A 82 9.53 6.36 -6.29
N LYS A 83 9.68 6.33 -7.62
CA LYS A 83 9.57 7.50 -8.50
C LYS A 83 8.14 7.98 -8.66
N GLU A 84 7.18 7.07 -8.78
CA GLU A 84 5.77 7.36 -9.02
C GLU A 84 4.90 6.52 -8.08
N ASN A 85 4.59 7.08 -6.91
CA ASN A 85 3.85 6.35 -5.87
C ASN A 85 2.40 6.00 -6.28
N MET A 86 1.84 6.60 -7.33
CA MET A 86 0.53 6.17 -7.86
C MET A 86 0.56 4.77 -8.49
N LEU A 87 1.75 4.23 -8.76
CA LEU A 87 1.96 2.84 -9.14
C LEU A 87 1.93 1.87 -7.96
N ILE A 88 1.94 2.35 -6.72
CA ILE A 88 1.80 1.48 -5.54
C ILE A 88 0.33 1.07 -5.37
N LYS A 89 0.10 -0.22 -5.10
CA LYS A 89 -1.23 -0.75 -4.81
C LYS A 89 -1.70 -0.26 -3.44
N ARG A 90 -2.95 0.16 -3.38
CA ARG A 90 -3.51 0.89 -2.22
C ARG A 90 -4.72 0.18 -1.62
N PRO A 91 -4.91 0.29 -0.30
CA PRO A 91 -3.98 0.85 0.69
C PRO A 91 -2.74 -0.04 0.90
N VAL A 92 -1.66 0.51 1.43
CA VAL A 92 -0.61 -0.27 2.12
C VAL A 92 -0.80 -0.04 3.61
N ILE A 93 -0.89 -1.09 4.41
CA ILE A 93 -0.97 -0.98 5.87
C ILE A 93 0.30 -1.60 6.44
N THR A 94 0.98 -0.88 7.33
CA THR A 94 2.16 -1.38 8.04
C THR A 94 1.87 -1.41 9.54
N PHE A 95 2.17 -2.52 10.20
CA PHE A 95 2.03 -2.70 11.63
C PHE A 95 3.11 -3.69 12.09
N ASP A 96 3.73 -3.41 13.24
CA ASP A 96 4.85 -4.18 13.75
C ASP A 96 5.91 -4.42 12.65
N ASN A 97 6.19 -5.68 12.32
CA ASN A 97 7.08 -6.10 11.22
C ASN A 97 6.28 -6.77 10.07
N SER A 98 5.07 -6.30 9.81
CA SER A 98 4.18 -6.86 8.79
C SER A 98 3.51 -5.79 7.96
N ILE A 99 3.14 -6.17 6.75
CA ILE A 99 2.39 -5.31 5.85
C ILE A 99 1.20 -6.04 5.24
N LEU A 100 0.16 -5.27 4.90
CA LEU A 100 -0.98 -5.72 4.10
C LEU A 100 -1.12 -4.77 2.92
N VAL A 101 -1.39 -5.33 1.73
CA VAL A 101 -1.48 -4.55 0.50
C VAL A 101 -2.83 -4.79 -0.17
N GLY A 102 -3.57 -3.71 -0.36
CA GLY A 102 -4.97 -3.72 -0.79
C GLY A 102 -5.93 -3.91 0.37
N TYR A 103 -7.22 -3.68 0.08
CA TYR A 103 -8.29 -3.96 1.03
C TYR A 103 -8.71 -5.43 0.89
N ASN A 104 -8.60 -6.17 1.98
CA ASN A 104 -9.13 -7.52 2.13
C ASN A 104 -9.60 -7.70 3.57
N GLU A 105 -10.90 -7.73 3.77
CA GLU A 105 -11.51 -7.75 5.10
C GLU A 105 -11.16 -9.01 5.89
N SER A 106 -11.12 -10.18 5.24
CA SER A 106 -10.73 -11.44 5.88
C SER A 106 -9.30 -11.41 6.38
N GLN A 107 -8.36 -10.89 5.56
CA GLN A 107 -6.97 -10.72 6.00
C GLN A 107 -6.84 -9.71 7.15
N TYR A 108 -7.67 -8.67 7.15
CA TYR A 108 -7.64 -7.64 8.18
C TYR A 108 -8.11 -8.22 9.51
N LEU A 109 -9.18 -9.01 9.51
CA LEU A 109 -9.74 -9.67 10.69
C LEU A 109 -8.74 -10.65 11.33
N GLU A 110 -7.97 -11.36 10.51
CA GLU A 110 -6.99 -12.34 10.95
C GLU A 110 -5.72 -11.68 11.50
N LYS A 111 -5.21 -10.65 10.80
CA LYS A 111 -3.84 -10.17 11.01
C LYS A 111 -3.71 -8.85 11.75
N LEU A 112 -4.74 -7.99 11.74
CA LEU A 112 -4.62 -6.70 12.40
C LEU A 112 -4.72 -6.84 13.92
N PRO A 113 -3.90 -6.11 14.68
CA PRO A 113 -3.96 -6.13 16.13
C PRO A 113 -5.34 -5.66 16.57
N LYS A 114 -6.02 -6.50 17.36
CA LYS A 114 -7.27 -6.14 18.01
C LYS A 114 -6.92 -5.33 19.25
N HIS A 115 -7.65 -4.24 19.49
CA HIS A 115 -7.55 -3.56 20.77
C HIS A 115 -8.04 -4.54 21.83
N LYS A 116 -7.12 -5.07 22.66
CA LYS A 116 -7.50 -5.67 23.94
C LYS A 116 -7.85 -4.48 24.83
N GLY A 117 -9.11 -4.40 25.26
CA GLY A 117 -9.53 -3.46 26.28
C GLY A 117 -8.78 -3.71 27.58
#